data_AF-A0A9D1P292-F1
#
_entry.id   AF-A0A9D1P292-F1
#
_cell.length_a   1.000
_cell.length_b   1.000
_cell.length_c   1.000
_cell.angle_alpha   90.00
_cell.angle_beta   90.00
_cell.angle_gamma   90.00
#
_symmetry.space_group_name_H-M   'P 1'
#
loop_
_entity.id
_entity.type
_entity.pdbx_description
1 polymer ?
#
loop_
_entity_poly.entity_id
_entity_poly.type
_entity_poly.pdbx_seq_one_letter_code
_entity_poly.pdbx_strand_id
1 'polypeptide(L)'
;MKRDIKTVLHALGVSRSYQGYAYFIEAVRMAAEDPCRLTRVREKIYLPIASRNHTTIFNVEKNLRTVRDVIVRNNGQKILVKWTGASFLRNATPYPRELIELFAENCILSEEGPEK
;
A
#
# COMPACT_ATOMS: atom_id res chain seq x y z
N MET A 1 -0.93 -18.43 4.62
CA MET A 1 -1.46 -17.70 5.80
C MET A 1 -1.38 -16.22 5.53
N LYS A 2 -2.52 -15.52 5.44
CA LYS A 2 -2.56 -14.07 5.23
C LYS A 2 -2.33 -13.34 6.56
N ARG A 3 -1.78 -12.11 6.52
CA ARG A 3 -1.46 -11.29 7.71
C ARG A 3 -2.22 -9.98 7.66
N ASP A 4 -2.52 -9.41 8.82
CA ASP A 4 -3.12 -8.08 8.90
C ASP A 4 -2.20 -7.02 8.27
N ILE A 5 -2.76 -6.18 7.40
CA ILE A 5 -1.99 -5.14 6.69
C ILE A 5 -1.26 -4.20 7.64
N LYS A 6 -1.88 -3.83 8.77
CA LYS A 6 -1.33 -2.85 9.71
C LYS A 6 -0.12 -3.45 10.42
N THR A 7 -0.21 -4.73 10.81
CA THR A 7 0.92 -5.49 11.35
C THR A 7 2.08 -5.56 10.34
N VAL A 8 1.78 -5.85 9.06
CA VAL A 8 2.83 -5.90 8.02
C VAL A 8 3.46 -4.53 7.82
N LEU A 9 2.68 -3.46 7.67
CA LEU A 9 3.20 -2.11 7.50
C LEU A 9 4.09 -1.67 8.67
N HIS A 10 3.66 -1.95 9.91
CA HIS A 10 4.46 -1.66 11.10
C HIS A 10 5.78 -2.44 11.11
N ALA A 11 5.76 -3.72 10.76
CA ALA A 11 6.97 -4.56 10.66
C ALA A 11 7.95 -4.08 9.56
N LEU A 12 7.45 -3.39 8.53
CA LEU A 12 8.26 -2.76 7.49
C LEU A 12 8.69 -1.32 7.86
N GLY A 13 8.34 -0.86 9.06
CA GLY A 13 8.68 0.45 9.61
C GLY A 13 7.86 1.61 9.04
N VAL A 14 6.70 1.34 8.45
CA VAL A 14 5.73 2.36 8.03
C VAL A 14 4.85 2.71 9.22
N SER A 15 5.07 3.89 9.79
CA SER A 15 4.29 4.43 10.91
C SER A 15 2.89 4.89 10.48
N ARG A 16 1.90 4.77 11.38
CA ARG A 16 0.56 5.38 11.23
C ARG A 16 0.60 6.91 11.10
N SER A 17 1.67 7.56 11.55
CA SER A 17 1.84 9.02 11.48
C SER A 17 2.08 9.55 10.05
N TYR A 18 2.41 8.70 9.08
CA TYR A 18 2.50 9.12 7.68
C TYR A 18 1.10 9.21 7.06
N GLN A 19 0.77 10.33 6.40
CA GLN A 19 -0.48 10.42 5.62
C GLN A 19 -0.59 9.30 4.58
N GLY A 20 0.54 8.91 3.98
CA GLY A 20 0.60 7.78 3.06
C GLY A 20 0.18 6.45 3.66
N TYR A 21 0.21 6.27 4.98
CA TYR A 21 -0.25 5.05 5.65
C TYR A 21 -1.74 4.79 5.37
N ALA A 22 -2.59 5.80 5.62
CA ALA A 22 -4.02 5.71 5.39
C ALA A 22 -4.32 5.54 3.89
N TYR A 23 -3.66 6.33 3.02
CA TYR A 23 -3.83 6.23 1.57
C TYR A 23 -3.43 4.86 1.03
N PHE A 24 -2.37 4.25 1.58
CA PHE A 24 -1.90 2.95 1.14
C PHE A 24 -2.88 1.84 1.54
N ILE A 25 -3.41 1.85 2.76
CA ILE A 25 -4.45 0.90 3.18
C ILE A 25 -5.70 1.03 2.31
N GLU A 26 -6.14 2.27 2.05
CA GLU A 26 -7.29 2.50 1.19
C GLU A 26 -7.05 2.02 -0.25
N ALA A 27 -5.86 2.28 -0.80
CA ALA A 27 -5.47 1.79 -2.12
C ALA A 27 -5.46 0.26 -2.20
N VAL A 28 -4.92 -0.40 -1.17
CA VAL A 28 -4.93 -1.87 -1.06
C VAL A 28 -6.36 -2.41 -0.98
N ARG A 29 -7.23 -1.78 -0.18
CA ARG A 29 -8.65 -2.14 -0.11
C ARG A 29 -9.33 -2.04 -1.47
N MET A 30 -9.15 -0.92 -2.15
CA MET A 30 -9.73 -0.71 -3.47
C MET A 30 -9.24 -1.74 -4.50
N ALA A 31 -7.98 -2.14 -4.44
CA ALA A 31 -7.41 -3.16 -5.32
C ALA A 31 -7.84 -4.59 -4.93
N ALA A 32 -8.05 -4.88 -3.64
CA ALA A 32 -8.56 -6.16 -3.17
C ALA A 32 -10.04 -6.37 -3.55
N GLU A 33 -10.85 -5.31 -3.54
CA GLU A 33 -12.24 -5.31 -4.02
C GLU A 33 -12.35 -5.57 -5.52
N ASP A 34 -11.48 -4.90 -6.31
CA ASP A 34 -11.49 -4.96 -7.76
C ASP A 34 -10.05 -4.82 -8.29
N PRO A 35 -9.35 -5.95 -8.55
CA PRO A 35 -7.97 -5.95 -9.03
C PRO A 35 -7.80 -5.22 -10.36
N CYS A 36 -8.84 -5.13 -11.20
CA CYS A 36 -8.77 -4.44 -12.49
C CYS A 36 -8.49 -2.94 -12.33
N ARG A 37 -8.76 -2.34 -11.17
CA ARG A 37 -8.42 -0.93 -10.87
C ARG A 37 -6.93 -0.63 -10.96
N LEU A 38 -6.06 -1.62 -10.76
CA LEU A 38 -4.60 -1.47 -10.88
C LEU A 38 -4.14 -1.14 -12.31
N THR A 39 -4.93 -1.45 -13.34
CA THR A 39 -4.61 -1.12 -14.74
C THR A 39 -4.67 0.39 -15.01
N ARG A 40 -5.55 1.11 -14.32
CA ARG A 40 -5.71 2.58 -14.37
C ARG A 40 -5.59 3.16 -12.97
N VAL A 41 -4.51 2.81 -12.27
CA VAL A 41 -4.31 3.10 -10.84
C VAL A 41 -4.53 4.58 -10.49
N ARG A 42 -4.08 5.50 -11.35
CA ARG A 42 -4.22 6.94 -11.12
C ARG A 42 -5.69 7.38 -11.08
N GLU A 43 -6.50 6.87 -12.00
CA GLU A 43 -7.91 7.26 -12.12
C GLU A 43 -8.82 6.44 -11.21
N LYS A 44 -8.54 5.15 -11.07
CA LYS A 44 -9.43 4.20 -10.38
C LYS A 44 -9.10 4.03 -8.91
N ILE A 45 -7.91 4.46 -8.45
CA ILE A 45 -7.49 4.37 -7.06
C ILE A 45 -7.07 5.74 -6.53
N TYR A 46 -6.08 6.41 -7.14
CA TYR A 46 -5.53 7.65 -6.56
C TYR A 46 -6.51 8.82 -6.61
N LEU A 47 -7.27 8.98 -7.69
CA LEU A 47 -8.28 10.04 -7.80
C LEU A 47 -9.40 9.91 -6.76
N PRO A 48 -10.01 8.73 -6.54
CA PRO A 48 -10.97 8.53 -5.45
C PRO A 48 -10.40 8.83 -4.06
N ILE A 49 -9.18 8.37 -3.76
CA ILE A 49 -8.51 8.67 -2.48
C ILE A 49 -8.30 10.18 -2.33
N ALA A 50 -7.82 10.86 -3.37
CA ALA A 50 -7.62 12.29 -3.36
C ALA A 50 -8.92 13.06 -3.09
N SER A 51 -10.02 12.65 -3.74
CA SER A 51 -11.34 13.24 -3.56
C SER A 51 -11.88 13.07 -2.14
N ARG A 52 -11.78 11.86 -1.56
CA ARG A 52 -12.25 11.57 -0.19
C ARG A 52 -11.46 12.30 0.89
N ASN A 53 -10.17 12.53 0.64
CA ASN A 53 -9.27 13.17 1.60
C ASN A 53 -9.06 14.67 1.30
N HIS A 54 -9.89 15.27 0.43
CA HIS A 54 -9.82 16.68 0.04
C HIS A 54 -8.42 17.15 -0.34
N THR A 55 -7.71 16.34 -1.12
CA THR A 55 -6.33 16.59 -1.54
C THR A 55 -6.16 16.38 -3.04
N THR A 56 -4.94 16.57 -3.55
CA THR A 56 -4.63 16.39 -4.97
C THR A 56 -4.09 14.98 -5.26
N ILE A 57 -4.28 14.50 -6.49
CA ILE A 57 -3.68 13.22 -6.93
C ILE A 57 -2.15 13.25 -6.73
N PHE A 58 -1.50 14.38 -7.01
CA PHE A 58 -0.07 14.54 -6.82
C PHE A 58 0.36 14.32 -5.36
N ASN A 59 -0.43 14.83 -4.40
CA ASN A 59 -0.17 14.61 -2.98
C ASN A 59 -0.36 13.13 -2.59
N VAL A 60 -1.36 12.45 -3.13
CA VAL A 60 -1.55 11.00 -2.93
C VAL A 60 -0.34 10.24 -3.47
N GLU A 61 0.06 10.49 -4.72
CA GLU A 61 1.22 9.84 -5.35
C GLU A 61 2.51 10.10 -4.56
N LYS A 62 2.75 11.33 -4.12
CA LYS A 62 3.89 11.68 -3.27
C LYS A 62 3.90 10.87 -1.98
N ASN A 63 2.77 10.82 -1.26
CA ASN A 63 2.66 10.11 0.01
C ASN A 63 2.81 8.58 -0.16
N LEU A 64 2.25 8.01 -1.23
CA LEU A 64 2.43 6.59 -1.54
C LEU A 64 3.89 6.25 -1.92
N ARG A 65 4.57 7.16 -2.63
CA ARG A 65 6.03 7.03 -2.86
C ARG A 65 6.80 7.07 -1.54
N THR A 66 6.43 7.93 -0.59
CA THR A 66 7.04 7.94 0.75
C THR A 66 6.90 6.61 1.47
N VAL A 67 5.71 5.98 1.46
CA VAL A 67 5.51 4.64 2.04
C VAL A 67 6.45 3.62 1.41
N ARG A 68 6.51 3.60 0.07
CA ARG A 68 7.38 2.72 -0.71
C ARG A 68 8.86 2.97 -0.38
N ASP A 69 9.29 4.22 -0.29
CA ASP A 69 10.67 4.59 0.03
C ASP A 69 11.06 4.18 1.46
N VAL A 70 10.13 4.30 2.44
CA VAL A 70 10.35 3.82 3.81
C VAL A 70 10.53 2.30 3.84
N ILE A 71 9.67 1.55 3.12
CA ILE A 71 9.78 0.08 3.01
C ILE A 71 11.15 -0.31 2.43
N VAL A 72 11.59 0.34 1.36
CA VAL A 72 12.90 0.06 0.74
C VAL A 72 14.05 0.40 1.69
N ARG A 73 14.01 1.59 2.32
CA ARG A 73 15.04 2.04 3.27
C ARG A 73 15.22 1.08 4.45
N ASN A 74 14.14 0.44 4.89
CA ASN A 74 14.16 -0.52 6.00
C ASN A 74 14.43 -1.97 5.55
N ASN A 75 14.94 -2.18 4.33
CA ASN A 75 15.15 -3.50 3.72
C ASN A 75 13.87 -4.37 3.66
N GLY A 76 12.69 -3.75 3.69
CA GLY A 76 11.39 -4.42 3.71
C GLY A 76 11.15 -5.30 2.49
N GLN A 77 11.79 -5.02 1.35
CA GLN A 77 11.78 -5.88 0.17
C GLN A 77 12.19 -7.32 0.49
N LYS A 78 13.22 -7.54 1.33
CA LYS A 78 13.65 -8.90 1.70
C LYS A 78 12.56 -9.65 2.46
N ILE A 79 11.87 -8.94 3.36
CA ILE A 79 10.73 -9.49 4.13
C ILE A 79 9.59 -9.85 3.18
N LEU A 80 9.24 -8.93 2.27
CA LEU A 80 8.19 -9.13 1.28
C LEU A 80 8.50 -10.29 0.32
N VAL A 81 9.73 -10.40 -0.19
CA VAL A 81 10.19 -11.52 -1.03
C VAL A 81 10.10 -12.84 -0.27
N LYS A 82 10.56 -12.89 0.99
CA LYS A 82 10.48 -14.11 1.82
C LYS A 82 9.02 -14.52 2.05
N TRP A 83 8.13 -13.55 2.18
CA TRP A 83 6.73 -13.79 2.47
C TRP A 83 5.93 -14.24 1.25
N THR A 84 6.17 -13.61 0.09
CA THR A 84 5.32 -13.75 -1.11
C THR A 84 5.97 -14.52 -2.25
N GLY A 85 7.30 -14.70 -2.20
CA GLY A 85 8.08 -15.26 -3.31
C GLY A 85 8.27 -14.29 -4.49
N ALA A 86 7.72 -13.06 -4.42
CA ALA A 86 7.72 -12.08 -5.50
C ALA A 86 9.13 -11.71 -5.96
N SER A 87 9.56 -12.28 -7.08
CA SER A 87 10.92 -12.13 -7.63
C SER A 87 11.22 -10.70 -8.09
N PHE A 88 10.20 -9.97 -8.55
CA PHE A 88 10.34 -8.60 -9.06
C PHE A 88 10.82 -7.59 -8.00
N LEU A 89 10.70 -7.92 -6.70
CA LEU A 89 11.17 -7.08 -5.60
C LEU A 89 12.65 -7.24 -5.25
N ARG A 90 13.36 -8.23 -5.81
CA ARG A 90 14.72 -8.59 -5.37
C ARG A 90 15.77 -7.51 -5.63
N ASN A 91 15.69 -6.83 -6.77
CA ASN A 91 16.77 -5.95 -7.26
C ASN A 91 16.28 -4.60 -7.78
N ALA A 92 15.01 -4.25 -7.58
CA ALA A 92 14.41 -3.02 -8.10
C ALA A 92 13.55 -2.34 -7.04
N THR A 93 13.57 -1.00 -7.04
CA THR A 93 12.63 -0.19 -6.26
C THR A 93 11.23 -0.36 -6.85
N PRO A 94 10.26 -0.95 -6.12
CA PRO A 94 8.95 -1.20 -6.68
C PRO A 94 8.19 0.10 -6.93
N TYR A 95 7.28 0.06 -7.90
CA TYR A 95 6.26 1.08 -8.04
C TYR A 95 5.24 0.93 -6.89
N PRO A 96 4.64 2.04 -6.42
CA PRO A 96 3.60 1.95 -5.40
C PRO A 96 2.44 1.03 -5.81
N ARG A 97 2.11 0.99 -7.11
CA ARG A 97 1.14 0.03 -7.70
C ARG A 97 1.48 -1.43 -7.37
N GLU A 98 2.74 -1.83 -7.53
CA GLU A 98 3.17 -3.21 -7.32
C GLU A 98 3.11 -3.58 -5.83
N LEU A 99 3.41 -2.64 -4.94
CA LEU A 99 3.21 -2.83 -3.51
C LEU A 99 1.72 -2.93 -3.16
N ILE A 100 0.87 -2.12 -3.78
CA ILE A 100 -0.59 -2.20 -3.57
C ILE A 100 -1.11 -3.58 -4.00
N GLU A 101 -0.72 -4.05 -5.19
CA GLU A 101 -1.03 -5.37 -5.74
C GLU A 101 -0.61 -6.49 -4.78
N LEU A 102 0.66 -6.48 -4.37
CA LEU A 102 1.21 -7.47 -3.45
C LEU A 102 0.44 -7.55 -2.13
N PHE A 103 0.11 -6.39 -1.54
CA PHE A 103 -0.60 -6.34 -0.27
C PHE A 103 -2.07 -6.73 -0.44
N ALA A 104 -2.71 -6.39 -1.55
CA ALA A 104 -4.10 -6.77 -1.82
C ALA A 104 -4.27 -8.29 -1.91
N GLU A 105 -3.30 -8.99 -2.51
CA GLU A 105 -3.34 -10.44 -2.65
C GLU A 105 -3.03 -11.16 -1.32
N ASN A 106 -2.10 -10.61 -0.53
CA ASN A 106 -1.47 -11.34 0.56
C ASN A 106 -1.91 -10.89 1.97
N CYS A 107 -2.48 -9.69 2.14
CA CYS A 107 -2.94 -9.19 3.44
C CYS A 107 -4.42 -9.47 3.72
N ILE A 108 -4.79 -9.41 5.01
CA ILE A 108 -6.16 -9.25 5.49
C ILE A 108 -6.35 -7.76 5.79
N LEU A 109 -7.51 -7.23 5.40
CA LEU A 109 -7.97 -5.90 5.73
C LEU A 109 -8.92 -6.03 6.92
N SER A 110 -8.40 -5.76 8.12
CA SER A 110 -9.26 -5.71 9.31
C SER A 110 -9.98 -4.37 9.34
N GLU A 111 -11.31 -4.40 9.30
CA GLU A 111 -12.14 -3.22 9.50
C GLU A 111 -11.99 -2.75 10.95
N GLU A 112 -11.44 -1.56 11.16
CA GLU A 112 -11.63 -0.86 12.44
C GLU A 112 -13.04 -0.27 12.37
N GLY A 113 -13.98 -0.88 13.12
CA GLY A 113 -15.24 -0.24 13.44
C GLY A 113 -14.99 1.14 14.04
N PRO A 114 -15.92 2.09 13.87
CA PRO A 114 -15.68 3.50 14.19
C PRO A 114 -15.14 3.62 15.62
N GLU A 115 -13.92 4.12 15.75
CA GLU A 115 -13.43 4.67 17.01
C GLU A 115 -14.47 5.71 17.46
N LYS A 116 -15.01 5.46 18.65
CA LYS A 116 -16.11 6.18 19.29
C LYS A 116 -15.91 7.69 19.35
#